data_AF-A0A0N4VXS4-F1
#
_entry.id   AF-A0A0N4VXS4-F1
#
_cell.length_a   1.000
_cell.length_b   1.000
_cell.length_c   1.000
_cell.angle_alpha   90.00
_cell.angle_beta   90.00
_cell.angle_gamma   90.00
#
_symmetry.space_group_name_H-M   'P 1'
#
loop_
_entity.id
_entity.type
_entity.pdbx_description
1 polymer ?
#
loop_
_entity_poly.entity_id
_entity_poly.type
_entity_poly.pdbx_seq_one_letter_code
_entity_poly.pdbx_strand_id
1 'polypeptide(L)'
;MFRELPIPEEAKVRANDGNFELQAYEVTAQSEQLRPPRKVRVAVIQNSIASPTTAPVDEQKKALHAKVGAMIEAAALAGANIVCLQETWMMPFAFCTRERLPWTEFAESAEHGPTTKFLSQVWAKC
;
A
#
# COMPACT_ATOMS: atom_id res chain seq x y z
N MET A 1 17.04 12.04 -14.32
CA MET A 1 16.33 12.02 -13.01
C MET A 1 14.94 12.55 -13.26
N PHE A 2 13.89 11.91 -12.72
CA PHE A 2 12.51 12.37 -12.91
C PHE A 2 12.27 13.67 -12.14
N ARG A 3 11.31 14.48 -12.60
CA ARG A 3 10.94 15.73 -11.93
C ARG A 3 10.19 15.40 -10.64
N GLU A 4 10.57 16.01 -9.52
CA GLU A 4 9.83 15.88 -8.26
C GLU A 4 8.46 16.58 -8.33
N LEU A 5 7.45 15.93 -7.76
CA LEU A 5 6.12 16.48 -7.60
C LEU A 5 5.94 17.03 -6.19
N PRO A 6 5.32 18.22 -6.03
CA PRO A 6 4.97 18.71 -4.71
C PRO A 6 3.97 17.74 -4.06
N ILE A 7 4.27 17.42 -2.80
CA ILE A 7 3.44 16.56 -1.96
C ILE A 7 2.65 17.46 -0.99
N PRO A 8 1.32 17.31 -0.87
CA PRO A 8 0.51 18.05 0.10
C PRO A 8 1.03 17.88 1.52
N GLU A 9 0.93 18.93 2.34
CA GLU A 9 1.50 18.93 3.68
C GLU A 9 0.83 17.89 4.59
N GLU A 10 -0.48 17.70 4.46
CA GLU A 10 -1.23 16.67 5.18
C GLU A 10 -0.69 15.26 4.91
N ALA A 11 -0.31 14.96 3.67
CA ALA A 11 0.27 13.67 3.30
C ALA A 11 1.67 13.48 3.92
N LYS A 12 2.47 14.55 4.02
CA LYS A 12 3.79 14.51 4.68
C LYS A 12 3.66 14.31 6.19
N VAL A 13 2.74 15.02 6.83
CA VAL A 13 2.44 14.85 8.26
C VAL A 13 2.04 13.40 8.52
N ARG A 14 1.13 12.85 7.69
CA ARG A 14 0.71 11.44 7.80
C ARG A 14 1.87 10.46 7.65
N ALA A 15 2.80 10.73 6.73
CA ALA A 15 3.99 9.90 6.50
C ALA A 15 4.98 9.98 7.68
N ASN A 16 5.20 11.18 8.22
CA ASN A 16 6.04 11.39 9.39
C ASN A 16 5.47 10.68 10.63
N ASP A 17 4.17 10.83 10.90
CA ASP A 17 3.49 10.15 12.01
C ASP A 17 3.52 8.63 11.85
N GLY A 18 3.42 8.14 10.61
CA GLY A 18 3.52 6.73 10.26
C GLY A 18 4.95 6.19 10.17
N ASN A 19 5.96 7.05 10.33
CA ASN A 19 7.38 6.74 10.19
C ASN A 19 7.72 5.99 8.88
N PHE A 20 7.31 6.54 7.74
CA PHE A 20 7.67 6.03 6.42
C PHE A 20 8.04 7.14 5.44
N GLU A 21 8.86 6.80 4.46
CA GLU A 21 9.27 7.70 3.40
C GLU A 21 8.14 7.93 2.40
N LEU A 22 7.99 9.17 1.94
CA LEU A 22 7.04 9.55 0.90
C LEU A 22 7.74 10.41 -0.16
N GLN A 23 7.81 9.88 -1.37
CA GLN A 23 8.39 10.55 -2.55
C GLN A 23 7.39 10.57 -3.69
N ALA A 24 7.46 11.60 -4.55
CA ALA A 24 6.59 11.73 -5.71
C ALA A 24 7.35 12.31 -6.90
N TYR A 25 7.15 11.68 -8.07
CA TYR A 25 7.84 12.06 -9.31
C TYR A 25 6.86 12.11 -10.49
N GLU A 26 7.16 12.97 -11.47
CA GLU A 26 6.38 13.15 -12.68
C GLU A 26 7.11 12.52 -13.88
N VAL A 27 6.35 11.73 -14.65
CA VAL A 27 6.72 11.33 -16.01
C VAL A 27 5.77 12.04 -16.96
N THR A 28 6.31 12.78 -17.93
CA THR A 28 5.52 13.56 -18.89
C THR A 28 5.57 12.93 -20.28
N ALA A 29 4.63 13.33 -21.13
CA ALA A 29 4.59 12.99 -22.54
C ALA A 29 4.48 14.27 -23.38
N GLN A 30 4.77 14.17 -24.67
CA GLN A 30 4.56 15.30 -25.59
C GLN A 30 3.08 15.66 -25.68
N SER A 31 2.80 16.95 -25.86
CA SER A 31 1.43 17.42 -26.06
C SER A 31 0.92 16.96 -27.43
N GLU A 32 -0.28 16.39 -27.44
CA GLU A 32 -0.95 15.98 -28.66
C GLU A 32 -1.93 17.08 -29.12
N GLN A 33 -2.11 17.23 -30.43
CA GLN A 33 -3.02 18.25 -30.98
C GLN A 33 -4.50 17.86 -30.88
N LEU A 34 -4.79 16.55 -30.89
CA LEU A 34 -6.15 16.01 -31.00
C LEU A 34 -6.68 15.39 -29.71
N ARG A 35 -5.80 15.11 -28.75
CA ARG A 35 -6.14 14.37 -27.53
C ARG A 35 -5.61 15.12 -26.30
N PRO A 36 -6.44 15.28 -25.26
CA PRO A 36 -5.98 15.89 -24.02
C PRO A 36 -5.05 14.92 -23.25
N PRO A 37 -4.18 15.43 -22.37
CA PRO A 37 -3.34 14.59 -21.52
C PRO A 37 -4.18 13.69 -20.61
N ARG A 38 -3.88 12.39 -20.59
CA ARG A 38 -4.49 11.43 -19.66
C ARG A 38 -3.59 11.23 -18.43
N LYS A 39 -3.58 12.22 -17.53
CA LYS A 39 -2.78 12.16 -16.32
C LYS A 39 -3.37 11.18 -15.31
N VAL A 40 -2.51 10.35 -14.71
CA VAL A 40 -2.86 9.44 -13.62
C VAL A 40 -1.73 9.49 -12.60
N ARG A 41 -2.08 9.48 -11.31
CA ARG A 41 -1.11 9.34 -10.22
C ARG A 41 -1.20 7.92 -9.69
N VAL A 42 -0.08 7.22 -9.71
CA VAL A 42 0.05 5.86 -9.19
C VAL A 42 0.93 5.92 -7.95
N ALA A 43 0.53 5.21 -6.89
CA ALA A 43 1.34 5.00 -5.71
C ALA A 43 1.75 3.53 -5.61
N VAL A 44 2.99 3.29 -5.24
CA VAL A 44 3.53 1.96 -4.96
C VAL A 44 4.00 1.94 -3.52
N ILE A 45 3.54 0.95 -2.75
CA ILE A 45 3.81 0.85 -1.31
C ILE A 45 4.70 -0.35 -1.06
N GLN A 46 5.80 -0.09 -0.34
CA GLN A 46 6.70 -1.10 0.21
C GLN A 46 6.71 -1.01 1.73
N ASN A 47 6.74 -2.14 2.41
CA ASN A 47 6.79 -2.20 3.86
C ASN A 47 7.50 -3.47 4.37
N SER A 48 8.06 -3.36 5.57
CA SER A 48 8.46 -4.52 6.38
C SER A 48 7.27 -5.08 7.17
N ILE A 49 7.42 -6.31 7.70
CA ILE A 49 6.47 -6.89 8.65
C ILE A 49 6.29 -5.99 9.89
N ALA A 50 5.13 -6.08 10.53
CA ALA A 50 4.73 -5.21 11.64
C ALA A 50 4.75 -5.90 13.01
N SER A 51 5.00 -7.21 13.07
CA SER A 51 5.06 -8.01 14.30
C SER A 51 6.00 -9.21 14.11
N PRO A 52 6.51 -9.84 15.20
CA PRO A 52 7.33 -11.04 15.10
C PRO A 52 6.58 -12.18 14.38
N THR A 53 7.31 -13.00 13.65
CA THR A 53 6.74 -14.15 12.92
C THR A 53 6.20 -15.25 13.84
N THR A 54 6.53 -15.20 15.14
CA THR A 54 6.04 -16.08 16.19
C THR A 54 4.75 -15.60 16.86
N ALA A 55 4.29 -14.39 16.55
CA ALA A 55 3.01 -13.87 17.06
C ALA A 55 1.82 -14.60 16.41
N PRO A 56 0.61 -14.57 17.00
CA PRO A 56 -0.59 -15.12 16.35
C PRO A 56 -0.81 -14.52 14.95
N VAL A 57 -1.22 -15.37 13.99
CA VAL A 57 -1.43 -14.97 12.58
C VAL A 57 -2.39 -13.78 12.43
N ASP A 58 -3.47 -13.78 13.21
CA ASP A 58 -4.46 -12.70 13.23
C ASP A 58 -3.84 -11.36 13.70
N GLU A 59 -2.96 -11.38 14.70
CA GLU A 59 -2.27 -10.18 15.18
C GLU A 59 -1.29 -9.64 14.14
N GLN A 60 -0.48 -10.52 13.52
CA GLN A 60 0.45 -10.14 12.46
C GLN A 60 -0.29 -9.46 11.30
N LYS A 61 -1.42 -10.04 10.87
CA LYS A 61 -2.24 -9.50 9.78
C LYS A 61 -2.87 -8.16 10.15
N LYS A 62 -3.47 -8.04 11.34
CA LYS A 62 -4.04 -6.77 11.81
C LYS A 62 -2.99 -5.65 11.90
N ALA A 63 -1.79 -5.97 12.36
CA ALA A 63 -0.69 -5.02 12.40
C ALA A 63 -0.27 -4.56 10.99
N LEU A 64 -0.23 -5.47 10.02
CA LEU A 64 0.02 -5.14 8.62
C LEU A 64 -1.10 -4.30 8.00
N HIS A 65 -2.37 -4.63 8.25
CA HIS A 65 -3.51 -3.83 7.82
C HIS A 65 -3.44 -2.40 8.37
N ALA A 66 -3.15 -2.22 9.66
CA ALA A 66 -3.01 -0.89 10.26
C ALA A 66 -1.85 -0.10 9.63
N LYS A 67 -0.68 -0.72 9.47
CA LYS A 67 0.51 -0.10 8.88
C LYS A 67 0.27 0.32 7.42
N VAL A 68 -0.25 -0.58 6.59
CA VAL A 68 -0.48 -0.32 5.17
C VAL A 68 -1.69 0.61 4.96
N GLY A 69 -2.71 0.53 5.81
CA GLY A 69 -3.83 1.48 5.79
C GLY A 69 -3.35 2.93 5.93
N ALA A 70 -2.43 3.19 6.85
CA ALA A 70 -1.79 4.50 7.00
C ALA A 70 -1.06 4.99 5.73
N MET A 71 -0.39 4.08 5.03
CA MET A 71 0.31 4.38 3.78
C MET A 71 -0.67 4.64 2.63
N ILE A 72 -1.79 3.90 2.57
CA ILE A 72 -2.86 4.13 1.59
C ILE A 72 -3.51 5.49 1.80
N GLU A 73 -3.79 5.87 3.06
CA GLU A 73 -4.32 7.20 3.40
C GLU A 73 -3.37 8.31 2.94
N ALA A 74 -2.06 8.19 3.20
CA ALA A 74 -1.08 9.15 2.73
C ALA A 74 -1.01 9.22 1.19
N ALA A 75 -1.11 8.07 0.51
CA ALA A 75 -1.16 8.03 -0.96
C ALA A 75 -2.40 8.72 -1.52
N ALA A 76 -3.56 8.56 -0.87
CA ALA A 76 -4.79 9.23 -1.26
C ALA A 76 -4.74 10.75 -0.99
N LEU A 77 -4.22 11.19 0.15
CA LEU A 77 -3.95 12.60 0.44
C LEU A 77 -2.97 13.19 -0.59
N ALA A 78 -2.02 12.39 -1.07
CA ALA A 78 -1.14 12.75 -2.17
C ALA A 78 -1.83 12.67 -3.54
N GLY A 79 -3.13 12.40 -3.65
CA GLY A 79 -3.90 12.40 -4.88
C GLY A 79 -3.72 11.18 -5.78
N ALA A 80 -3.30 10.03 -5.24
CA ALA A 80 -3.19 8.79 -6.00
C ALA A 80 -4.56 8.34 -6.54
N ASN A 81 -4.60 7.88 -7.79
CA ASN A 81 -5.77 7.24 -8.39
C ASN A 81 -5.71 5.72 -8.31
N ILE A 82 -4.49 5.17 -8.30
CA ILE A 82 -4.23 3.74 -8.26
C ILE A 82 -3.14 3.51 -7.22
N VAL A 83 -3.35 2.55 -6.32
CA VAL A 83 -2.37 2.12 -5.34
C VAL A 83 -2.06 0.65 -5.56
N CYS A 84 -0.79 0.29 -5.52
CA CYS A 84 -0.32 -1.09 -5.58
C CYS A 84 0.51 -1.44 -4.34
N LEU A 85 0.33 -2.65 -3.84
CA LEU A 85 1.02 -3.19 -2.67
C LEU A 85 2.01 -4.28 -3.12
N GLN A 86 3.03 -4.53 -2.32
CA GLN A 86 4.01 -5.60 -2.59
C GLN A 86 3.37 -7.00 -2.57
N GLU A 87 4.09 -7.97 -3.16
CA GLU A 87 3.69 -9.37 -3.12
C GLU A 87 3.52 -9.86 -1.67
N THR A 88 2.45 -10.62 -1.42
CA THR A 88 2.14 -11.21 -0.10
C THR A 88 2.19 -10.20 1.06
N TRP A 89 1.83 -8.93 0.81
CA TRP A 89 1.99 -7.83 1.78
C TRP A 89 1.37 -8.07 3.16
N MET A 90 0.36 -8.94 3.25
CA MET A 90 -0.40 -9.28 4.46
C MET A 90 0.22 -10.41 5.30
N MET A 91 1.41 -10.92 4.93
CA MET A 91 2.10 -11.99 5.65
C MET A 91 3.62 -11.85 5.58
N PRO A 92 4.38 -12.50 6.49
CA PRO A 92 5.81 -12.69 6.28
C PRO A 92 6.07 -13.58 5.06
N PHE A 93 7.20 -13.37 4.39
CA PHE A 93 7.62 -14.21 3.27
C PHE A 93 8.14 -15.57 3.77
N ALA A 94 7.21 -16.46 4.13
CA ALA A 94 7.48 -17.68 4.88
C ALA A 94 7.75 -18.92 4.01
N PHE A 95 7.67 -18.81 2.68
CA PHE A 95 7.79 -19.95 1.77
C PHE A 95 9.14 -20.68 1.87
N CYS A 96 10.19 -19.99 2.31
CA CYS A 96 11.51 -20.59 2.54
C CYS A 96 11.51 -21.67 3.63
N THR A 97 10.54 -21.64 4.56
CA THR A 97 10.41 -22.63 5.64
C THR A 97 9.94 -23.99 5.13
N ARG A 98 9.18 -24.00 4.02
CA ARG A 98 8.42 -25.17 3.51
C ARG A 98 7.41 -25.73 4.51
N GLU A 99 7.17 -25.04 5.62
CA GLU A 99 6.21 -25.43 6.63
C GLU A 99 4.80 -25.10 6.16
N ARG A 100 3.84 -25.96 6.49
CA ARG A 100 2.44 -25.70 6.17
C ARG A 100 1.81 -24.77 7.20
N LEU A 101 1.88 -25.15 8.48
CA LEU A 101 1.33 -24.37 9.59
C LEU A 101 2.46 -23.56 10.25
N PRO A 102 2.18 -22.34 10.73
CA PRO A 102 0.87 -21.65 10.68
C PRO A 102 0.62 -20.92 9.33
N TRP A 103 1.54 -20.98 8.37
CA TRP A 103 1.54 -20.11 7.18
C TRP A 103 0.29 -20.21 6.31
N THR A 104 -0.30 -21.40 6.16
CA THR A 104 -1.55 -21.57 5.40
C THR A 104 -2.76 -20.87 6.03
N GLU A 105 -2.69 -20.47 7.31
CA GLU A 105 -3.76 -19.69 7.95
C GLU A 105 -3.83 -18.23 7.45
N PHE A 106 -2.78 -17.72 6.79
CA PHE A 106 -2.82 -16.43 6.09
C PHE A 106 -3.65 -16.48 4.80
N ALA A 107 -3.97 -17.68 4.29
CA ALA A 107 -4.72 -17.82 3.05
C ALA A 107 -6.18 -17.34 3.25
N GLU A 108 -6.66 -16.53 2.31
CA GLU A 108 -7.98 -15.93 2.36
C GLU A 108 -8.70 -16.08 1.02
N SER A 109 -10.03 -15.97 1.03
CA SER A 109 -10.81 -15.81 -0.20
C SER A 109 -10.41 -14.52 -0.91
N ALA A 110 -10.11 -14.59 -2.21
CA ALA A 110 -9.78 -13.42 -3.01
C ALA A 110 -10.93 -12.41 -3.09
N GLU A 111 -12.18 -12.89 -3.17
CA GLU A 111 -13.36 -12.03 -3.35
C GLU A 111 -14.00 -11.58 -2.03
N HIS A 112 -13.92 -12.41 -0.99
CA HIS A 112 -14.69 -12.22 0.25
C HIS A 112 -13.83 -12.22 1.53
N GLY A 113 -12.51 -12.37 1.37
CA GLY A 113 -11.55 -12.36 2.47
C GLY A 113 -11.54 -11.03 3.23
N PRO A 114 -11.13 -11.06 4.50
CA PRO A 114 -11.07 -9.85 5.31
C PRO A 114 -10.10 -8.82 4.73
N THR A 115 -9.00 -9.23 4.08
CA THR A 115 -8.07 -8.30 3.44
C THR A 115 -8.71 -7.56 2.27
N THR A 116 -9.47 -8.26 1.41
CA THR A 116 -10.22 -7.62 0.31
C THR A 116 -11.24 -6.61 0.85
N LYS A 117 -12.01 -6.99 1.87
CA LYS A 117 -12.98 -6.10 2.52
C LYS A 117 -12.31 -4.88 3.15
N PHE A 118 -11.18 -5.08 3.83
CA PHE A 118 -10.37 -4.01 4.41
C PHE A 118 -9.94 -3.00 3.33
N LEU A 119 -9.36 -3.47 2.23
CA LEU A 119 -8.92 -2.59 1.14
C LEU A 119 -10.07 -1.81 0.52
N SER A 120 -11.22 -2.46 0.28
CA SER A 120 -12.42 -1.78 -0.23
C SER A 120 -12.91 -0.68 0.72
N GLN A 121 -12.87 -0.93 2.03
CA GLN A 121 -13.34 0.02 3.04
C GLN A 121 -12.38 1.19 3.26
N VAL A 122 -11.06 0.94 3.27
CA VAL A 122 -10.06 2.00 3.40
C VAL A 122 -10.14 2.92 2.20
N TRP A 123 -10.11 2.35 0.98
CA TRP A 123 -10.12 3.14 -0.24
C TRP A 123 -11.41 3.96 -0.41
N ALA A 124 -12.57 3.41 -0.04
CA ALA A 124 -13.84 4.13 -0.13
C ALA A 124 -13.97 5.31 0.84
N LYS A 125 -13.10 5.39 1.87
CA LYS A 125 -13.08 6.47 2.86
C LYS A 125 -12.07 7.56 2.54
N CYS A 126 -11.14 7.29 1.63
CA CYS A 126 -10.12 8.21 1.16
C CYS A 126 -10.65 9.09 0.02
#